data_AF-A0A8S9LQ16-F1
#
_entry.id   AF-A0A8S9LQ16-F1
#
_cell.length_a   1.000
_cell.length_b   1.000
_cell.length_c   1.000
_cell.angle_alpha   90.00
_cell.angle_beta   90.00
_cell.angle_gamma   90.00
#
_symmetry.space_group_name_H-M   'P 1'
#
loop_
_entity.id
_entity.type
_entity.pdbx_description
1 polymer ?
#
loop_
_entity_poly.entity_id
_entity_poly.type
_entity_poly.pdbx_seq_one_letter_code
_entity_poly.pdbx_strand_id
1 'polypeptide(L)'
;MSYLRFGRARSLRSDRAPARARSLRSNELLLELGRYVARARSLRSDRVSTRARSLRSDQAEWTFGRYVANEPWLKLGRYVATERSTCSVAA
;
A
#
# COMPACT_ATOMS: atom_id res chain seq x y z
N MET A 1 -3.29 51.49 -51.52
CA MET A 1 -4.49 51.34 -50.65
C MET A 1 -4.41 50.05 -49.87
N SER A 2 -4.30 50.15 -48.54
CA SER A 2 -3.91 49.08 -47.62
C SER A 2 -5.12 48.49 -46.90
N TYR A 3 -5.79 47.50 -47.52
CA TYR A 3 -6.98 46.85 -46.95
C TYR A 3 -6.70 45.58 -46.11
N LEU A 4 -5.44 45.27 -45.78
CA LEU A 4 -5.07 43.97 -45.16
C LEU A 4 -4.80 43.99 -43.64
N ARG A 5 -5.10 45.07 -42.91
CA ARG A 5 -4.70 45.20 -41.48
C ARG A 5 -5.82 45.09 -40.43
N PHE A 6 -7.09 45.07 -40.80
CA PHE A 6 -8.20 45.12 -39.82
C PHE A 6 -8.84 43.76 -39.46
N GLY A 7 -8.58 42.68 -40.21
CA GLY A 7 -9.15 41.35 -39.94
C GLY A 7 -8.41 40.52 -38.88
N ARG A 8 -7.12 40.78 -38.66
CA ARG A 8 -6.25 39.92 -37.82
C ARG A 8 -6.50 40.09 -36.31
N ALA A 9 -6.85 41.29 -35.86
CA ALA A 9 -7.10 41.55 -34.43
C ALA A 9 -8.43 40.97 -33.92
N ARG A 10 -9.44 40.84 -34.79
CA ARG A 10 -10.77 40.32 -34.44
C ARG A 10 -10.79 38.78 -34.37
N SER A 11 -10.12 38.09 -35.31
CA SER A 11 -9.99 36.62 -35.30
C SER A 11 -9.24 36.12 -34.06
N LEU A 12 -8.07 36.71 -33.72
CA LEU A 12 -7.33 36.33 -32.52
C LEU A 12 -8.13 36.51 -31.22
N ARG A 13 -9.07 37.47 -31.14
CA ARG A 13 -9.90 37.68 -29.94
C ARG A 13 -11.05 36.67 -29.86
N SER A 14 -11.68 36.35 -30.99
CA SER A 14 -12.76 35.34 -31.07
C SER A 14 -12.24 33.93 -30.86
N ASP A 15 -11.04 33.59 -31.34
CA ASP A 15 -10.44 32.26 -31.18
C ASP A 15 -9.85 32.05 -29.77
N ARG A 16 -9.55 33.13 -29.04
CA ARG A 16 -8.90 33.07 -27.71
C ARG A 16 -9.86 32.68 -26.58
N ALA A 17 -11.14 33.02 -26.68
CA ALA A 17 -12.15 32.58 -25.73
C ALA A 17 -12.38 31.03 -25.77
N PRO A 18 -12.64 30.40 -26.92
CA PRO A 18 -12.77 28.95 -27.02
C PRO A 18 -11.44 28.23 -26.76
N ALA A 19 -10.29 28.79 -27.15
CA ALA A 19 -8.97 28.21 -26.82
C ALA A 19 -8.71 28.22 -25.30
N ARG A 20 -9.07 29.29 -24.58
CA ARG A 20 -8.97 29.34 -23.10
C ARG A 20 -9.92 28.36 -22.43
N ALA A 21 -11.18 28.27 -22.88
CA ALA A 21 -12.13 27.31 -22.33
C ALA A 21 -11.66 25.85 -22.53
N ARG A 22 -11.10 25.52 -23.70
CA ARG A 22 -10.50 24.20 -23.96
C ARG A 22 -9.27 23.92 -23.10
N SER A 23 -8.42 24.92 -22.89
CA SER A 23 -7.24 24.79 -22.02
C SER A 23 -7.63 24.59 -20.55
N LEU A 24 -8.61 25.34 -20.04
CA LEU A 24 -9.13 25.16 -18.68
C LEU A 24 -9.74 23.77 -18.50
N ARG A 25 -10.58 23.32 -19.44
CA ARG A 25 -11.16 21.98 -19.43
C ARG A 25 -10.09 20.87 -19.50
N SER A 26 -9.04 21.07 -20.30
CA SER A 26 -7.95 20.11 -20.39
C SER A 26 -7.14 20.05 -19.09
N ASN A 27 -6.90 21.19 -18.45
CA ASN A 27 -6.21 21.27 -17.16
C ASN A 27 -7.03 20.65 -16.03
N GLU A 28 -8.35 20.84 -16.04
CA GLU A 28 -9.28 20.22 -15.09
C GLU A 28 -9.28 18.69 -15.24
N LEU A 29 -9.34 18.19 -16.48
CA LEU A 29 -9.21 16.76 -16.76
C LEU A 29 -7.85 16.20 -16.33
N LEU A 30 -6.76 16.93 -16.55
CA LEU A 30 -5.42 16.54 -16.09
C LEU A 30 -5.33 16.48 -14.56
N LEU A 31 -5.94 17.44 -13.85
CA LEU A 31 -6.00 17.44 -12.39
C LEU A 31 -6.85 16.27 -11.86
N GLU A 32 -7.96 15.96 -12.52
CA GLU A 32 -8.85 14.87 -12.14
C GLU A 32 -8.19 13.50 -12.37
N LEU A 33 -7.52 13.30 -13.52
CA LEU A 33 -6.67 12.15 -13.78
C LEU A 33 -5.54 12.02 -12.75
N GLY A 34 -4.88 13.14 -12.40
CA GLY A 34 -3.83 13.18 -11.38
C GLY A 34 -4.35 12.73 -10.01
N ARG A 35 -5.52 13.22 -9.59
CA ARG A 35 -6.19 12.81 -8.35
C ARG A 35 -6.57 11.34 -8.36
N TYR A 36 -7.10 10.84 -9.48
CA TYR A 36 -7.45 9.43 -9.63
C TYR A 36 -6.23 8.52 -9.49
N VAL A 37 -5.13 8.83 -10.19
CA VAL A 37 -3.88 8.07 -10.11
C VAL A 37 -3.27 8.11 -8.72
N ALA A 38 -3.26 9.29 -8.06
CA ALA A 38 -2.78 9.42 -6.69
C ALA A 38 -3.60 8.56 -5.72
N ARG A 39 -4.94 8.55 -5.86
CA ARG A 39 -5.83 7.73 -5.03
C ARG A 39 -5.63 6.23 -5.29
N ALA A 40 -5.50 5.82 -6.55
CA ALA A 40 -5.23 4.44 -6.91
C ALA A 40 -3.88 3.95 -6.35
N ARG A 41 -2.84 4.80 -6.39
CA ARG A 41 -1.53 4.51 -5.76
C ARG A 41 -1.64 4.41 -4.24
N SER A 42 -2.39 5.31 -3.60
CA SER A 42 -2.62 5.25 -2.15
C SER A 42 -3.30 3.94 -1.75
N LEU A 43 -4.41 3.58 -2.39
CA LEU A 43 -5.14 2.34 -2.10
C LEU A 43 -4.28 1.09 -2.31
N ARG A 44 -3.45 1.08 -3.36
CA ARG A 44 -2.49 -0.01 -3.59
C ARG A 44 -1.46 -0.09 -2.48
N SER A 45 -0.91 1.05 -2.05
CA SER A 45 0.06 1.12 -0.97
C SER A 45 -0.54 0.67 0.36
N ASP A 46 -1.76 1.12 0.69
CA ASP A 46 -2.49 0.73 1.89
C ASP A 46 -2.77 -0.78 1.91
N ARG A 47 -3.15 -1.36 0.77
CA ARG A 47 -3.36 -2.80 0.63
C ARG A 47 -2.08 -3.62 0.78
N VAL A 48 -0.97 -3.13 0.22
CA VAL A 48 0.34 -3.77 0.38
C VAL A 48 0.82 -3.68 1.82
N SER A 49 0.62 -2.52 2.47
CA SER A 49 0.98 -2.27 3.86
C SER A 49 0.17 -3.14 4.83
N THR A 50 -1.15 -3.22 4.64
CA THR A 50 -2.02 -4.10 5.44
C THR A 50 -1.68 -5.57 5.24
N ARG A 51 -1.38 -6.01 4.02
CA ARG A 51 -0.94 -7.38 3.74
C ARG A 51 0.40 -7.72 4.37
N ALA A 52 1.37 -6.81 4.29
CA ALA A 52 2.67 -6.99 4.93
C ALA A 52 2.55 -7.05 6.46
N ARG A 53 1.69 -6.20 7.04
CA ARG A 53 1.40 -6.21 8.47
C ARG A 53 0.71 -7.50 8.92
N SER A 54 -0.28 -7.99 8.16
CA SER A 54 -0.94 -9.28 8.42
C SER A 54 0.05 -10.43 8.39
N LEU A 55 0.86 -10.55 7.33
CA LEU A 55 1.87 -11.61 7.23
C LEU A 55 2.86 -11.59 8.40
N ARG A 56 3.26 -10.39 8.84
CA ARG A 56 4.16 -10.23 9.98
C ARG A 56 3.48 -10.61 11.30
N SER A 57 2.19 -10.31 11.45
CA SER A 57 1.39 -10.74 12.60
C SER A 57 1.22 -12.26 12.62
N ASP A 58 0.86 -12.88 11.49
CA ASP A 58 0.69 -14.34 11.37
C ASP A 58 2.02 -15.06 11.66
N GLN A 59 3.14 -14.51 11.18
CA GLN A 59 4.47 -15.02 11.47
C GLN A 59 4.83 -14.89 12.96
N ALA A 60 4.52 -13.74 13.58
CA ALA A 60 4.74 -13.53 15.00
C ALA A 60 3.91 -14.51 15.83
N GLU A 61 2.63 -14.66 15.52
CA GLU A 61 1.71 -15.59 16.18
C GLU A 61 2.19 -17.05 16.05
N TRP A 62 2.64 -17.47 14.87
CA TRP A 62 3.26 -18.79 14.68
C TRP A 62 4.50 -18.98 15.57
N THR A 63 5.39 -17.98 15.64
CA THR A 63 6.60 -18.08 16.47
C THR A 63 6.28 -18.10 17.96
N PHE A 64 5.35 -17.29 18.44
CA PHE A 64 4.94 -17.27 19.84
C PHE A 64 4.19 -18.54 20.24
N GLY A 65 3.28 -19.03 19.38
CA GLY A 65 2.58 -20.30 19.61
C GLY A 65 3.55 -21.48 19.72
N ARG A 66 4.58 -21.53 18.87
CA ARG A 66 5.63 -22.57 18.95
C ARG A 66 6.53 -22.44 20.17
N TYR A 67 6.82 -21.22 20.61
CA TYR A 67 7.64 -20.98 21.81
C TYR A 67 6.89 -21.42 23.07
N VAL A 68 5.65 -20.95 23.22
CA VAL A 68 4.76 -21.29 24.35
C VAL A 68 4.41 -22.78 24.37
N ALA A 69 4.27 -23.42 23.21
CA ALA A 69 4.01 -24.86 23.15
C ALA A 69 5.26 -25.71 23.45
N ASN A 70 6.46 -25.31 23.03
CA ASN A 70 7.65 -26.16 23.22
C ASN A 70 8.29 -26.02 24.60
N GLU A 71 8.26 -24.86 25.25
CA GLU A 71 8.86 -24.69 26.59
C GLU A 71 8.30 -25.64 27.66
N PRO A 72 6.97 -25.75 27.87
CA PRO A 72 6.42 -26.64 28.90
C PRO A 72 6.57 -28.12 28.52
N TRP A 73 6.44 -28.46 27.23
CA TRP A 73 6.60 -29.84 26.76
C TRP A 73 8.03 -30.35 26.89
N LEU A 74 9.04 -29.54 26.58
CA LEU A 74 10.45 -29.88 26.80
C LEU A 74 10.78 -30.01 28.29
N LYS A 75 10.21 -29.15 29.13
CA LYS A 75 10.44 -29.16 30.58
C LYS A 75 9.81 -30.39 31.24
N LEU A 76 8.58 -30.75 30.86
CA LEU A 76 7.91 -31.97 31.32
C LEU A 76 8.60 -33.24 30.79
N GLY A 77 8.97 -33.27 29.51
CA GLY A 77 9.70 -34.39 28.93
C GLY A 77 11.04 -34.65 29.62
N ARG A 78 11.76 -33.59 29.99
CA ARG A 78 13.04 -33.70 30.71
C ARG A 78 12.85 -34.12 32.17
N TYR A 79 11.80 -33.64 32.84
CA TYR A 79 11.46 -34.07 34.19
C TYR A 79 11.14 -35.56 34.24
N VAL A 80 10.25 -36.02 33.35
CA VAL A 80 9.86 -37.44 33.23
C VAL A 80 11.04 -38.34 32.88
N ALA A 81 11.93 -37.89 31.99
CA ALA A 81 13.15 -38.63 31.66
C ALA A 81 14.10 -38.75 32.85
N THR A 82 14.21 -37.69 33.65
CA THR A 82 15.07 -37.67 34.84
C THR A 82 14.53 -38.62 35.92
N GLU A 83 13.23 -38.55 36.25
CA GLU A 83 12.59 -39.44 37.22
C GLU A 83 12.66 -40.91 36.80
N ARG A 84 12.40 -41.22 35.53
CA ARG A 84 12.55 -42.59 35.01
C ARG A 84 13.99 -43.07 35.13
N SER A 85 14.99 -42.24 34.82
CA SER A 85 16.39 -42.64 34.96
C SER A 85 16.78 -42.91 36.41
N THR A 86 16.32 -42.10 37.36
CA THR A 86 16.60 -42.30 38.78
C THR A 86 15.92 -43.55 39.34
N CYS A 87 14.71 -43.86 38.86
CA CYS A 87 13.98 -45.05 39.27
C CYS A 87 14.60 -46.32 38.65
N SER A 88 15.11 -46.26 37.42
CA SER A 88 15.84 -47.37 36.79
C SER A 88 17.24 -47.61 37.35
N VAL A 89 17.91 -46.60 37.92
CA VAL A 89 19.22 -46.76 38.60
C VAL A 89 19.06 -47.30 40.03
N ALA A 90 17.88 -47.12 40.63
CA ALA A 90 17.58 -47.58 41.99
C ALA A 90 16.92 -48.97 42.07
N ALA A 91 16.61 -49.60 40.93
CA ALA A 91 16.03 -50.95 40.83
C ALA A 91 17.12 -52.00 40.60
#